data_AF-A0A522X203-F1
#
_entry.id   AF-A0A522X203-F1
#
_cell.length_a   1.000
_cell.length_b   1.000
_cell.length_c   1.000
_cell.angle_alpha   90.00
_cell.angle_beta   90.00
_cell.angle_gamma   90.00
#
_symmetry.space_group_name_H-M   'P 1'
#
loop_
_entity.id
_entity.type
_entity.pdbx_description
1 polymer ?
#
loop_
_entity_poly.entity_id
_entity_poly.type
_entity_poly.pdbx_seq_one_letter_code
_entity_poly.pdbx_strand_id
1 'polypeptide(L)'
;MKYAVYIAMIAVGVLAGCGKTDDKTASGKEPATVAQKAAENQKAAEKPAQQEASAIPKLVPDVRAGNQLAKEVCASCHGIDGIYSESGSPFIAGLNGDYLAASLQGYTDGSRNIATLKAAADKLKVMKQLKPQQIADVSAYYASLGTPWKGAGVGIPPRKPELSLSKENIEAGADIAERCNSCHGESGNSVAHPDAASLAAMPPGYFIYSLKSYFNDRRKHMIMKVFGMENSISGKEIEQLAAYYAVQTPQKPPVSAKGNAKLGAAFANDCEGCHGPDGNSLNPALPNLTGQPVEYLALAMRDYRDGKRKDPAMKFALKGMSDDKIANIAAYYASQEPISLHRWRTQSSKEFRPVEEGKRIARMCDSCHGKNGNSTRPDIPNLSGLTARYLTEATIAYRDGVWKHDVMQEMVSFLKDDDIEKVSLYYALQEPVATKEPGKFDLAIGEKIKPACTLCHSDEGIKKDPRIPNLNGQDHQYLIDATMAYANGKRANEDMKLIAKAIKPQDVSNLINVAGYYTAQKANKPPTVMPQPAMKTIEKCHRCHGAKGESSTAGLPRLAGQSEAYLVGAMKAYQDMRRKSKDANEHAGLGLMEMKGIAAYYAKQ
;
A
#
# COMPACT_ATOMS: atom_id res chain seq x y z
N MET A 1 -38.69 -29.23 -42.51
CA MET A 1 -38.40 -30.61 -42.04
C MET A 1 -37.90 -30.48 -40.60
N LYS A 2 -38.74 -30.80 -39.60
CA LYS A 2 -38.63 -31.96 -38.69
C LYS A 2 -37.28 -32.00 -37.93
N TYR A 3 -37.24 -31.52 -36.67
CA TYR A 3 -37.48 -32.28 -35.41
C TYR A 3 -36.34 -33.29 -35.10
N ALA A 4 -35.84 -33.48 -33.87
CA ALA A 4 -36.45 -33.22 -32.56
C ALA A 4 -35.44 -32.84 -31.43
N VAL A 5 -35.99 -32.24 -30.37
CA VAL A 5 -35.42 -32.16 -29.00
C VAL A 5 -35.89 -33.39 -28.21
N TYR A 6 -35.13 -33.88 -27.23
CA TYR A 6 -35.67 -34.71 -26.16
C TYR A 6 -35.11 -34.33 -24.78
N ILE A 7 -36.03 -34.22 -23.81
CA ILE A 7 -35.79 -34.02 -22.38
C ILE A 7 -36.47 -35.20 -21.66
N ALA A 8 -35.75 -35.84 -20.74
CA ALA A 8 -36.29 -36.68 -19.66
C ALA A 8 -35.14 -36.99 -18.68
N MET A 9 -35.32 -37.26 -17.38
CA MET A 9 -36.35 -36.96 -16.36
C MET A 9 -35.70 -37.45 -15.06
N ILE A 10 -35.58 -36.61 -14.02
CA ILE A 10 -35.08 -37.07 -12.70
C ILE A 10 -36.27 -37.57 -11.89
N ALA A 11 -36.23 -38.82 -11.45
CA ALA A 11 -37.21 -39.40 -10.54
C ALA A 11 -36.53 -39.78 -9.21
N VAL A 12 -37.09 -39.28 -8.11
CA VAL A 12 -36.70 -39.61 -6.73
C VAL A 12 -37.57 -40.78 -6.26
N GLY A 13 -37.00 -41.76 -5.57
CA GLY A 13 -37.72 -42.88 -4.95
C GLY A 13 -36.92 -43.46 -3.79
N VAL A 14 -37.56 -43.59 -2.62
CA VAL A 14 -36.96 -43.94 -1.34
C VAL A 14 -37.86 -44.96 -0.61
N LEU A 15 -37.23 -45.81 0.22
CA LEU A 15 -37.77 -46.71 1.26
C LEU A 15 -38.26 -48.14 0.93
N ALA A 16 -37.63 -49.07 1.66
CA ALA A 16 -38.19 -50.18 2.45
C ALA A 16 -38.68 -51.48 1.79
N GLY A 17 -38.21 -52.61 2.35
CA GLY A 17 -38.71 -53.96 2.13
C GLY A 17 -37.92 -55.01 2.93
N CYS A 18 -38.42 -55.43 4.09
CA CYS A 18 -37.85 -56.54 4.88
C CYS A 18 -38.45 -57.89 4.45
N GLY A 19 -37.67 -58.98 4.50
CA GLY A 19 -38.18 -60.33 4.27
C GLY A 19 -37.26 -61.45 4.80
N LYS A 20 -37.88 -62.39 5.52
CA LYS A 20 -37.37 -63.74 5.87
C LYS A 20 -38.32 -64.76 5.22
N THR A 21 -38.04 -66.05 5.08
CA THR A 21 -36.92 -66.90 5.54
C THR A 21 -36.12 -67.40 4.29
N ASP A 22 -35.45 -68.57 4.14
CA ASP A 22 -35.28 -69.79 4.97
C ASP A 22 -33.98 -70.55 4.64
N ASP A 23 -33.78 -71.70 5.31
CA ASP A 23 -32.56 -72.51 5.36
C ASP A 23 -32.34 -73.47 4.15
N LYS A 24 -31.06 -73.68 3.78
CA LYS A 24 -30.48 -75.02 3.44
C LYS A 24 -28.96 -74.97 3.24
N THR A 25 -28.23 -75.19 4.34
CA THR A 25 -27.00 -76.01 4.46
C THR A 25 -26.11 -76.22 3.21
N ALA A 26 -24.94 -75.57 3.18
CA ALA A 26 -23.71 -76.14 2.60
C ALA A 26 -22.45 -75.52 3.23
N SER A 27 -21.60 -76.37 3.80
CA SER A 27 -20.34 -76.11 4.51
C SER A 27 -19.35 -75.12 3.86
N GLY A 28 -18.72 -74.24 4.67
CA GLY A 28 -17.37 -73.75 4.34
C GLY A 28 -16.93 -72.38 4.91
N LYS A 29 -16.26 -72.41 6.08
CA LYS A 29 -15.42 -71.34 6.68
C LYS A 29 -16.14 -70.08 7.23
N GLU A 30 -15.74 -69.69 8.44
CA GLU A 30 -16.17 -68.46 9.10
C GLU A 30 -15.66 -67.19 8.38
N PRO A 31 -16.45 -66.11 8.31
CA PRO A 31 -15.96 -64.81 7.86
C PRO A 31 -15.14 -64.14 8.97
N ALA A 32 -13.89 -63.81 8.65
CA ALA A 32 -12.95 -63.16 9.55
C ALA A 32 -13.50 -61.84 10.15
N THR A 33 -13.22 -61.61 11.43
CA THR A 33 -13.70 -60.45 12.20
C THR A 33 -13.17 -59.11 11.67
N VAL A 34 -13.78 -57.99 12.08
CA VAL A 34 -13.36 -56.64 11.67
C VAL A 34 -11.89 -56.34 12.01
N ALA A 35 -11.34 -56.97 13.07
CA ALA A 35 -9.92 -56.89 13.42
C ALA A 35 -9.00 -57.63 12.42
N GLN A 36 -9.44 -58.71 11.79
CA GLN A 36 -8.65 -59.47 10.81
C GLN A 36 -8.63 -58.78 9.43
N LYS A 37 -9.71 -58.10 9.03
CA LYS A 37 -9.70 -57.23 7.84
C LYS A 37 -8.80 -56.00 7.99
N ALA A 38 -8.51 -55.56 9.22
CA ALA A 38 -7.49 -54.56 9.48
C ALA A 38 -6.05 -55.10 9.30
N ALA A 39 -5.81 -56.37 9.66
CA ALA A 39 -4.50 -57.02 9.54
C ALA A 39 -4.11 -57.37 8.10
N GLU A 40 -5.06 -57.80 7.25
CA GLU A 40 -4.78 -58.08 5.83
C GLU A 40 -4.51 -56.80 5.03
N ASN A 41 -5.25 -55.71 5.30
CA ASN A 41 -4.97 -54.41 4.68
C ASN A 41 -3.65 -53.76 5.16
N GLN A 42 -3.09 -54.17 6.30
CA GLN A 42 -1.75 -53.74 6.73
C GLN A 42 -0.62 -54.57 6.08
N LYS A 43 -0.87 -55.80 5.61
CA LYS A 43 0.12 -56.60 4.86
C LYS A 43 0.14 -56.38 3.34
N ALA A 44 -0.79 -55.60 2.80
CA ALA A 44 -0.75 -55.13 1.41
C ALA A 44 0.11 -53.86 1.21
N ALA A 45 0.58 -53.22 2.30
CA ALA A 45 1.29 -51.94 2.26
C ALA A 45 2.84 -52.07 2.33
N GLU A 46 3.38 -53.29 2.49
CA GLU A 46 4.83 -53.56 2.52
C GLU A 46 5.22 -54.62 1.48
N LYS A 47 5.01 -54.31 0.19
CA LYS A 47 5.99 -54.74 -0.81
C LYS A 47 6.99 -53.60 -1.00
N PRO A 48 8.30 -53.84 -0.98
CA PRO A 48 9.24 -52.82 -1.37
C PRO A 48 8.93 -52.49 -2.83
N ALA A 49 8.47 -51.27 -3.07
CA ALA A 49 8.61 -50.68 -4.38
C ALA A 49 10.12 -50.50 -4.62
N GLN A 50 10.74 -51.56 -5.13
CA GLN A 50 11.80 -51.42 -6.12
C GLN A 50 11.17 -50.70 -7.32
N GLN A 51 10.94 -49.40 -7.14
CA GLN A 51 11.36 -48.47 -8.16
C GLN A 51 12.80 -48.88 -8.44
N GLU A 52 13.03 -49.49 -9.59
CA GLU A 52 14.23 -49.14 -10.32
C GLU A 52 14.25 -47.61 -10.30
N ALA A 53 15.18 -47.07 -9.50
CA ALA A 53 15.63 -45.73 -9.72
C ALA A 53 16.25 -45.77 -11.12
N SER A 54 15.40 -45.54 -12.13
CA SER A 54 15.78 -44.76 -13.29
C SER A 54 16.43 -43.53 -12.69
N ALA A 55 17.76 -43.60 -12.60
CA ALA A 55 18.56 -42.54 -12.07
C ALA A 55 18.33 -41.40 -13.05
N ILE A 56 17.43 -40.49 -12.69
CA ILE A 56 17.35 -39.17 -13.32
C ILE A 56 18.80 -38.71 -13.33
N PRO A 57 19.44 -38.61 -14.51
CA PRO A 57 20.86 -38.33 -14.55
C PRO A 57 21.07 -37.06 -13.74
N LYS A 58 21.88 -37.14 -12.68
CA LYS A 58 22.26 -35.94 -11.92
C LYS A 58 22.92 -35.04 -12.95
N LEU A 59 22.18 -34.03 -13.41
CA LEU A 59 22.57 -33.17 -14.52
C LEU A 59 23.91 -32.57 -14.13
N VAL A 60 24.97 -32.96 -14.83
CA VAL A 60 26.32 -32.45 -14.56
C VAL A 60 26.34 -31.04 -15.15
N PRO A 61 26.44 -29.98 -14.33
CA PRO A 61 26.31 -28.63 -14.86
C PRO A 61 27.57 -28.20 -15.62
N ASP A 62 27.40 -27.63 -16.81
CA ASP A 62 28.48 -26.96 -17.54
C ASP A 62 28.45 -25.45 -17.27
N VAL A 63 29.38 -25.00 -16.43
CA VAL A 63 29.58 -23.58 -16.07
C VAL A 63 29.87 -22.69 -17.29
N ARG A 64 30.48 -23.22 -18.36
CA ARG A 64 30.75 -22.47 -19.61
C ARG A 64 29.49 -22.32 -20.44
N ALA A 65 28.71 -23.39 -20.59
CA ALA A 65 27.38 -23.32 -21.22
C ALA A 65 26.45 -22.37 -20.44
N GLY A 66 26.50 -22.43 -19.11
CA GLY A 66 25.77 -21.54 -18.22
C GLY A 66 26.16 -20.06 -18.39
N ASN A 67 27.45 -19.76 -18.50
CA ASN A 67 27.95 -18.41 -18.81
C ASN A 67 27.42 -17.89 -20.16
N GLN A 68 27.44 -18.74 -21.19
CA GLN A 68 26.95 -18.35 -22.51
C GLN A 68 25.44 -18.04 -22.49
N LEU A 69 24.64 -18.91 -21.88
CA LEU A 69 23.21 -18.68 -21.69
C LEU A 69 22.92 -17.45 -20.81
N ALA A 70 23.75 -17.20 -19.80
CA ALA A 70 23.64 -16.02 -18.95
C ALA A 70 23.82 -14.71 -19.74
N LYS A 71 24.76 -14.64 -20.69
CA LYS A 71 24.93 -13.47 -21.57
C LYS A 71 23.70 -13.19 -22.43
N GLU A 72 23.12 -14.25 -22.99
CA GLU A 72 22.01 -14.16 -23.95
C GLU A 72 20.68 -13.83 -23.28
N VAL A 73 20.43 -14.37 -22.08
CA VAL A 73 19.11 -14.33 -21.43
C VAL A 73 19.10 -13.51 -20.13
N CYS A 74 20.11 -13.66 -19.27
CA CYS A 74 20.06 -13.21 -17.88
C CYS A 74 20.71 -11.84 -17.65
N ALA A 75 21.79 -11.55 -18.38
CA ALA A 75 22.68 -10.42 -18.12
C ALA A 75 22.00 -9.05 -18.32
N SER A 76 20.93 -8.98 -19.11
CA SER A 76 20.12 -7.76 -19.31
C SER A 76 19.48 -7.23 -18.03
N CYS A 77 19.15 -8.12 -17.07
CA CYS A 77 18.46 -7.77 -15.82
C CYS A 77 19.34 -7.96 -14.58
N HIS A 78 20.25 -8.93 -14.63
CA HIS A 78 21.09 -9.38 -13.51
C HIS A 78 22.57 -9.03 -13.65
N GLY A 79 23.01 -8.59 -14.83
CA GLY A 79 24.42 -8.49 -15.17
C GLY A 79 25.02 -9.88 -15.45
N ILE A 80 26.12 -9.91 -16.21
CA ILE A 80 26.88 -11.16 -16.40
C ILE A 80 27.63 -11.55 -15.12
N ASP A 81 28.00 -10.56 -14.32
CA ASP A 81 28.56 -10.67 -12.97
C ASP A 81 27.51 -11.01 -11.90
N GLY A 82 26.21 -10.98 -12.22
CA GLY A 82 25.10 -11.40 -11.36
C GLY A 82 24.79 -10.45 -10.19
N ILE A 83 25.33 -9.23 -10.20
CA ILE A 83 25.15 -8.22 -9.15
C ILE A 83 24.42 -6.94 -9.61
N TYR A 84 23.92 -6.91 -10.84
CA TYR A 84 23.03 -5.86 -11.34
C TYR A 84 21.56 -6.19 -11.02
N SER A 85 20.70 -5.17 -10.89
CA SER A 85 19.32 -5.30 -10.43
C SER A 85 18.41 -4.29 -11.13
N GLU A 86 18.16 -4.50 -12.43
CA GLU A 86 17.15 -3.70 -13.13
C GLU A 86 15.78 -3.87 -12.43
N SER A 87 15.12 -2.76 -12.10
CA SER A 87 13.74 -2.73 -11.56
C SER A 87 13.45 -3.68 -10.39
N GLY A 88 14.42 -3.90 -9.49
CA GLY A 88 14.26 -4.78 -8.33
C GLY A 88 14.45 -6.28 -8.63
N SER A 89 15.13 -6.62 -9.72
CA SER A 89 15.64 -7.98 -9.97
C SER A 89 16.61 -8.42 -8.86
N PRO A 90 16.65 -9.69 -8.44
CA PRO A 90 17.62 -10.14 -7.44
C PRO A 90 19.07 -10.12 -7.95
N PHE A 91 20.02 -9.87 -7.06
CA PHE A 91 21.39 -10.35 -7.23
C PHE A 91 21.38 -11.88 -7.15
N ILE A 92 22.09 -12.52 -8.08
CA ILE A 92 22.11 -13.98 -8.23
C ILE A 92 23.53 -14.57 -8.16
N ALA A 93 24.56 -13.74 -8.22
CA ALA A 93 25.95 -14.14 -8.03
C ALA A 93 26.18 -14.78 -6.66
N GLY A 94 26.69 -16.00 -6.60
CA GLY A 94 26.96 -16.73 -5.37
C GLY A 94 25.71 -17.12 -4.56
N LEU A 95 24.52 -17.12 -5.18
CA LEU A 95 23.37 -17.83 -4.61
C LEU A 95 23.57 -19.34 -4.67
N ASN A 96 22.96 -20.07 -3.73
CA ASN A 96 22.95 -21.53 -3.74
C ASN A 96 22.37 -22.06 -5.08
N GLY A 97 23.11 -22.97 -5.73
CA GLY A 97 22.77 -23.49 -7.06
C GLY A 97 21.44 -24.25 -7.11
N ASP A 98 21.10 -25.01 -6.07
CA ASP A 98 19.82 -25.72 -5.98
C ASP A 98 18.66 -24.73 -5.83
N TYR A 99 18.84 -23.65 -5.06
CA TYR A 99 17.86 -22.56 -4.97
C TYR A 99 17.67 -21.83 -6.30
N LEU A 100 18.75 -21.58 -7.05
CA LEU A 100 18.67 -20.98 -8.39
C LEU A 100 17.90 -21.90 -9.36
N ALA A 101 18.23 -23.19 -9.38
CA ALA A 101 17.57 -24.17 -10.22
C ALA A 101 16.08 -24.31 -9.88
N ALA A 102 15.74 -24.46 -8.60
CA ALA A 102 14.37 -24.51 -8.12
C ALA A 102 13.61 -23.19 -8.40
N SER A 103 14.28 -22.04 -8.33
CA SER A 103 13.70 -20.73 -8.66
C SER A 103 13.31 -20.61 -10.14
N LEU A 104 14.18 -21.09 -11.04
CA LEU A 104 13.92 -21.11 -12.48
C LEU A 104 12.83 -22.12 -12.83
N GLN A 105 12.88 -23.32 -12.25
CA GLN A 105 11.84 -24.34 -12.40
C GLN A 105 10.47 -23.83 -11.92
N GLY A 106 10.40 -23.06 -10.84
CA GLY A 106 9.15 -22.46 -10.40
C GLY A 106 8.53 -21.48 -11.41
N TYR A 107 9.34 -20.83 -12.26
CA TYR A 107 8.85 -19.98 -13.34
C TYR A 107 8.41 -20.78 -14.58
N THR A 108 8.98 -21.97 -14.83
CA THR A 108 8.55 -22.87 -15.91
C THR A 108 7.21 -23.53 -15.58
N ASP A 109 7.06 -24.07 -14.37
CA ASP A 109 5.82 -24.74 -13.92
C ASP A 109 4.72 -23.80 -13.41
N GLY A 110 5.05 -22.52 -13.15
CA GLY A 110 4.09 -21.49 -12.72
C GLY A 110 3.76 -21.49 -11.23
N SER A 111 4.48 -22.27 -10.40
CA SER A 111 4.47 -22.15 -8.94
C SER A 111 5.08 -20.83 -8.44
N ARG A 112 5.86 -20.16 -9.30
CA ARG A 112 6.45 -18.83 -9.11
C ARG A 112 6.03 -17.91 -10.27
N ASN A 113 5.49 -16.74 -9.94
CA ASN A 113 5.00 -15.77 -10.91
C ASN A 113 5.48 -14.33 -10.57
N ILE A 114 5.59 -13.49 -11.60
CA ILE A 114 6.08 -12.10 -11.52
C ILE A 114 4.87 -11.16 -11.57
N ALA A 115 4.88 -10.08 -10.78
CA ALA A 115 3.81 -9.07 -10.82
C ALA A 115 3.79 -8.37 -12.19
N THR A 116 2.59 -8.07 -12.69
CA THR A 116 2.34 -7.74 -14.09
C THR A 116 2.87 -6.38 -14.54
N LEU A 117 3.62 -6.43 -15.64
CA LEU A 117 3.64 -5.41 -16.68
C LEU A 117 3.78 -6.14 -18.02
N LYS A 118 3.38 -5.53 -19.14
CA LYS A 118 3.51 -6.12 -20.48
C LYS A 118 4.97 -6.57 -20.76
N ALA A 119 5.94 -5.79 -20.25
CA ALA A 119 7.37 -6.08 -20.30
C ALA A 119 7.84 -7.32 -19.49
N ALA A 120 7.06 -7.81 -18.54
CA ALA A 120 7.38 -9.03 -17.78
C ALA A 120 6.89 -10.31 -18.47
N ALA A 121 5.90 -10.21 -19.37
CA ALA A 121 5.36 -11.37 -20.09
C ALA A 121 6.41 -11.96 -21.05
N ASP A 122 7.15 -11.11 -21.78
CA ASP A 122 8.23 -11.54 -22.67
C ASP A 122 9.40 -12.13 -21.88
N LYS A 123 9.80 -11.52 -20.75
CA LYS A 123 10.82 -12.07 -19.84
C LYS A 123 10.41 -13.45 -19.30
N LEU A 124 9.14 -13.64 -18.91
CA LEU A 124 8.61 -14.93 -18.43
C LEU A 124 8.50 -15.98 -19.54
N LYS A 125 8.23 -15.58 -20.78
CA LYS A 125 8.19 -16.49 -21.95
C LYS A 125 9.56 -17.17 -22.17
N VAL A 126 10.65 -16.43 -22.03
CA VAL A 126 12.01 -17.00 -22.15
C VAL A 126 12.29 -17.98 -21.01
N MET A 127 12.00 -17.62 -19.75
CA MET A 127 12.19 -18.54 -18.62
C MET A 127 11.40 -19.85 -18.79
N LYS A 128 10.15 -19.78 -19.28
CA LYS A 128 9.31 -20.96 -19.56
C LYS A 128 9.83 -21.90 -20.66
N GLN A 129 10.82 -21.49 -21.44
CA GLN A 129 11.40 -22.26 -22.54
C GLN A 129 12.74 -22.92 -22.18
N LEU A 130 13.27 -22.70 -20.98
CA LEU A 130 14.52 -23.31 -20.52
C LEU A 130 14.39 -24.82 -20.30
N LYS A 131 15.33 -25.59 -20.84
CA LYS A 131 15.43 -27.04 -20.61
C LYS A 131 16.09 -27.34 -19.25
N PRO A 132 15.85 -28.53 -18.64
CA PRO A 132 16.45 -28.89 -17.35
C PRO A 132 17.98 -28.75 -17.27
N GLN A 133 18.70 -29.16 -18.32
CA GLN A 133 20.17 -28.98 -18.39
C GLN A 133 20.56 -27.50 -18.39
N GLN A 134 19.88 -26.67 -19.19
CA GLN A 134 20.12 -25.22 -19.24
C GLN A 134 19.88 -24.54 -17.88
N ILE A 135 18.87 -25.00 -17.12
CA ILE A 135 18.61 -24.56 -15.76
C ILE A 135 19.77 -24.95 -14.82
N ALA A 136 20.27 -26.19 -14.91
CA ALA A 136 21.42 -26.64 -14.13
C ALA A 136 22.69 -25.83 -14.45
N ASP A 137 23.01 -25.68 -15.74
CA ASP A 137 24.19 -24.97 -16.26
C ASP A 137 24.24 -23.51 -15.77
N VAL A 138 23.16 -22.75 -15.99
CA VAL A 138 23.11 -21.32 -15.62
C VAL A 138 23.07 -21.11 -14.10
N SER A 139 22.46 -22.06 -13.37
CA SER A 139 22.44 -22.03 -11.90
C SER A 139 23.82 -22.29 -11.32
N ALA A 140 24.57 -23.27 -11.87
CA ALA A 140 25.95 -23.52 -11.48
C ALA A 140 26.88 -22.37 -11.86
N TYR A 141 26.68 -21.74 -13.02
CA TYR A 141 27.43 -20.55 -13.40
C TYR A 141 27.26 -19.42 -12.38
N TYR A 142 26.04 -18.97 -12.12
CA TYR A 142 25.83 -17.87 -11.17
C TYR A 142 26.21 -18.25 -9.73
N ALA A 143 26.01 -19.50 -9.31
CA ALA A 143 26.48 -20.00 -8.00
C ALA A 143 28.02 -20.02 -7.86
N SER A 144 28.77 -20.12 -8.97
CA SER A 144 30.24 -20.07 -8.96
C SER A 144 30.82 -18.65 -8.81
N LEU A 145 29.99 -17.61 -9.00
CA LEU A 145 30.43 -16.22 -8.84
C LEU A 145 30.52 -15.85 -7.36
N GLY A 146 31.41 -14.91 -7.04
CA GLY A 146 31.53 -14.39 -5.67
C GLY A 146 30.29 -13.58 -5.23
N THR A 147 30.20 -13.29 -3.93
CA THR A 147 29.13 -12.47 -3.33
C THR A 147 29.59 -11.06 -2.91
N PRO A 148 30.16 -10.20 -3.79
CA PRO A 148 30.55 -8.84 -3.43
C PRO A 148 29.32 -7.89 -3.40
N TRP A 149 28.19 -8.36 -2.85
CA TRP A 149 26.90 -7.66 -2.85
C TRP A 149 26.97 -6.42 -1.93
N LYS A 150 27.53 -5.31 -2.43
CA LYS A 150 27.71 -4.09 -1.65
C LYS A 150 26.43 -3.25 -1.60
N GLY A 151 25.56 -3.56 -0.63
CA GLY A 151 24.56 -2.63 -0.09
C GLY A 151 23.70 -1.93 -1.15
N ALA A 152 23.41 -2.63 -2.23
CA ALA A 152 22.90 -2.01 -3.43
C ALA A 152 21.38 -1.80 -3.28
N GLY A 153 21.03 -0.65 -2.70
CA GLY A 153 19.73 0.00 -2.81
C GLY A 153 19.50 0.42 -4.26
N VAL A 154 19.26 -0.57 -5.12
CA VAL A 154 19.17 -0.35 -6.56
C VAL A 154 17.88 0.40 -6.82
N GLY A 155 18.01 1.53 -7.51
CA GLY A 155 16.95 2.50 -7.65
C GLY A 155 15.65 1.87 -8.12
N ILE A 156 14.72 1.69 -7.17
CA ILE A 156 13.33 2.04 -7.43
C ILE A 156 13.44 3.48 -7.98
N PRO A 157 13.05 3.75 -9.25
CA PRO A 157 13.15 5.09 -9.79
C PRO A 157 12.42 6.01 -8.80
N PRO A 158 13.09 7.01 -8.22
CA PRO A 158 12.52 7.75 -7.11
C PRO A 158 11.17 8.31 -7.57
N ARG A 159 10.13 8.12 -6.74
CA ARG A 159 8.88 8.87 -6.91
C ARG A 159 9.30 10.34 -7.06
N LYS A 160 8.89 10.98 -8.17
CA LYS A 160 9.31 12.32 -8.66
C LYS A 160 10.20 13.03 -7.64
N PRO A 161 11.53 13.07 -7.85
CA PRO A 161 12.53 13.17 -6.78
C PRO A 161 12.06 14.06 -5.63
N GLU A 162 11.72 13.43 -4.50
CA GLU A 162 11.51 14.12 -3.22
C GLU A 162 12.76 14.98 -3.01
N LEU A 163 12.57 16.31 -2.90
CA LEU A 163 13.65 17.29 -2.95
C LEU A 163 14.83 16.81 -2.09
N SER A 164 16.01 16.71 -2.69
CA SER A 164 17.17 16.14 -1.99
C SER A 164 17.60 17.06 -0.85
N LEU A 165 17.22 16.68 0.37
CA LEU A 165 17.68 17.28 1.63
C LEU A 165 19.11 16.81 1.96
N SER A 166 20.00 16.82 0.96
CA SER A 166 21.42 16.54 1.15
C SER A 166 22.07 17.67 1.94
N LYS A 167 23.13 17.34 2.68
CA LYS A 167 23.93 18.32 3.42
C LYS A 167 24.39 19.47 2.50
N GLU A 168 24.90 19.14 1.32
CA GLU A 168 25.34 20.09 0.29
C GLU A 168 24.22 21.06 -0.16
N ASN A 169 22.99 20.57 -0.37
CA ASN A 169 21.87 21.43 -0.75
C ASN A 169 21.40 22.33 0.40
N ILE A 170 21.48 21.85 1.64
CA ILE A 170 21.13 22.62 2.85
C ILE A 170 22.17 23.72 3.09
N GLU A 171 23.47 23.41 2.95
CA GLU A 171 24.57 24.37 3.11
C GLU A 171 24.50 25.45 2.03
N ALA A 172 24.44 25.09 0.75
CA ALA A 172 24.28 26.07 -0.33
C ALA A 172 22.97 26.88 -0.21
N GLY A 173 21.92 26.29 0.35
CA GLY A 173 20.66 26.99 0.65
C GLY A 173 20.78 28.03 1.75
N ALA A 174 21.69 27.85 2.70
CA ALA A 174 21.96 28.79 3.79
C ALA A 174 22.59 30.08 3.27
N ASP A 175 23.61 29.96 2.41
CA ASP A 175 24.31 31.10 1.80
C ASP A 175 23.35 32.02 1.02
N ILE A 176 22.39 31.41 0.30
CA ILE A 176 21.38 32.16 -0.46
C ILE A 176 20.35 32.81 0.49
N ALA A 177 20.04 32.16 1.61
CA ALA A 177 19.04 32.61 2.58
C ALA A 177 19.43 33.90 3.31
N GLU A 178 20.72 34.25 3.40
CA GLU A 178 21.17 35.52 3.98
C GLU A 178 20.45 36.74 3.38
N ARG A 179 20.17 36.70 2.08
CA ARG A 179 19.45 37.75 1.32
C ARG A 179 17.98 37.88 1.71
N CYS A 180 17.42 36.91 2.44
CA CYS A 180 16.04 36.86 2.92
C CYS A 180 15.90 37.23 4.41
N ASN A 181 16.99 37.19 5.17
CA ASN A 181 16.98 37.30 6.64
C ASN A 181 16.48 38.66 7.15
N SER A 182 16.67 39.75 6.39
CA SER A 182 16.19 41.09 6.74
C SER A 182 14.67 41.24 6.79
N CYS A 183 13.90 40.29 6.22
CA CYS A 183 12.44 40.26 6.31
C CYS A 183 11.94 38.98 7.02
N HIS A 184 12.58 37.84 6.78
CA HIS A 184 12.12 36.54 7.31
C HIS A 184 12.85 36.10 8.59
N GLY A 185 13.87 36.83 9.05
CA GLY A 185 14.74 36.46 10.16
C GLY A 185 15.73 35.33 9.80
N GLU A 186 16.80 35.19 10.59
CA GLU A 186 17.96 34.33 10.28
C GLU A 186 17.63 32.85 10.04
N SER A 187 16.61 32.30 10.71
CA SER A 187 16.13 30.93 10.47
C SER A 187 14.78 30.86 9.74
N GLY A 188 14.34 31.98 9.16
CA GLY A 188 13.06 32.09 8.45
C GLY A 188 11.80 32.20 9.33
N ASN A 189 11.92 32.38 10.65
CA ASN A 189 10.76 32.37 11.58
C ASN A 189 9.89 33.64 11.57
N SER A 190 10.29 34.72 10.90
CA SER A 190 9.55 35.98 10.73
C SER A 190 9.05 36.66 12.03
N VAL A 191 9.77 36.45 13.14
CA VAL A 191 9.40 36.97 14.47
C VAL A 191 9.33 38.50 14.52
N ALA A 192 10.19 39.20 13.76
CA ALA A 192 10.26 40.66 13.72
C ALA A 192 9.31 41.32 12.69
N HIS A 193 8.76 40.54 11.75
CA HIS A 193 7.92 41.03 10.65
C HIS A 193 6.63 40.20 10.57
N PRO A 194 5.58 40.56 11.33
CA PRO A 194 4.35 39.75 11.43
C PRO A 194 3.53 39.71 10.13
N ASP A 195 3.80 40.60 9.17
CA ASP A 195 3.25 40.57 7.82
C ASP A 195 4.07 39.69 6.85
N ALA A 196 5.28 39.26 7.22
CA ALA A 196 6.09 38.33 6.46
C ALA A 196 5.72 36.86 6.75
N ALA A 197 5.90 36.01 5.74
CA ALA A 197 5.64 34.57 5.84
C ALA A 197 6.77 33.87 6.62
N SER A 198 6.44 33.05 7.61
CA SER A 198 7.43 32.13 8.18
C SER A 198 7.83 31.09 7.11
N LEU A 199 9.13 30.98 6.85
CA LEU A 199 9.74 30.05 5.91
C LEU A 199 10.21 28.78 6.64
N ALA A 200 10.47 28.88 7.95
CA ALA A 200 10.97 27.78 8.76
C ALA A 200 10.04 26.55 8.69
N ALA A 201 10.62 25.38 8.43
CA ALA A 201 9.92 24.11 8.29
C ALA A 201 8.85 24.05 7.18
N MET A 202 8.79 25.03 6.27
CA MET A 202 7.82 25.05 5.18
C MET A 202 8.00 23.83 4.26
N PRO A 203 6.91 23.14 3.85
CA PRO A 203 7.05 21.99 2.97
C PRO A 203 7.67 22.39 1.60
N PRO A 204 8.72 21.71 1.14
CA PRO A 204 9.56 22.24 0.06
C PRO A 204 8.84 22.40 -1.29
N GLY A 205 7.87 21.53 -1.62
CA GLY A 205 7.08 21.67 -2.84
C GLY A 205 6.26 22.96 -2.86
N TYR A 206 5.59 23.29 -1.75
CA TYR A 206 4.88 24.55 -1.55
C TYR A 206 5.84 25.75 -1.56
N PHE A 207 7.01 25.66 -0.92
CA PHE A 207 8.02 26.73 -0.95
C PHE A 207 8.42 27.05 -2.39
N ILE A 208 8.82 26.04 -3.18
CA ILE A 208 9.21 26.17 -4.59
C ILE A 208 8.07 26.75 -5.42
N TYR A 209 6.84 26.24 -5.24
CA TYR A 209 5.65 26.75 -5.93
C TYR A 209 5.35 28.21 -5.57
N SER A 210 5.36 28.55 -4.28
CA SER A 210 5.07 29.91 -3.79
C SER A 210 6.12 30.91 -4.29
N LEU A 211 7.41 30.58 -4.23
CA LEU A 211 8.48 31.46 -4.70
C LEU A 211 8.36 31.70 -6.21
N LYS A 212 8.22 30.64 -7.01
CA LYS A 212 7.96 30.74 -8.46
C LYS A 212 6.66 31.48 -8.78
N SER A 213 5.65 31.44 -7.90
CA SER A 213 4.38 32.18 -8.07
C SER A 213 4.52 33.70 -7.93
N TYR A 214 5.50 34.18 -7.14
CA TYR A 214 5.83 35.61 -7.09
C TYR A 214 6.51 36.08 -8.38
N PHE A 215 7.40 35.25 -8.93
CA PHE A 215 8.21 35.60 -10.09
C PHE A 215 7.41 35.68 -11.39
N ASN A 216 6.29 34.94 -11.49
CA ASN A 216 5.40 34.93 -12.66
C ASN A 216 4.06 35.67 -12.43
N ASP A 217 4.00 36.61 -11.47
CA ASP A 217 2.85 37.44 -11.11
C ASP A 217 1.55 36.68 -10.70
N ARG A 218 1.59 35.34 -10.53
CA ARG A 218 0.46 34.56 -9.99
C ARG A 218 0.15 34.93 -8.53
N ARG A 219 1.17 35.32 -7.77
CA ARG A 219 1.09 35.90 -6.43
C ARG A 219 1.78 37.27 -6.47
N LYS A 220 1.00 38.35 -6.47
CA LYS A 220 1.56 39.71 -6.58
C LYS A 220 2.15 40.17 -5.24
N HIS A 221 3.42 40.58 -5.24
CA HIS A 221 4.05 41.27 -4.12
C HIS A 221 5.29 42.04 -4.61
N MET A 222 5.42 43.32 -4.27
CA MET A 222 6.47 44.18 -4.83
C MET A 222 7.89 43.66 -4.50
N ILE A 223 8.18 43.41 -3.22
CA ILE A 223 9.51 42.96 -2.78
C ILE A 223 9.86 41.56 -3.33
N MET A 224 9.01 40.55 -3.09
CA MET A 224 9.26 39.18 -3.55
C MET A 224 9.41 39.04 -5.08
N LYS A 225 8.85 39.95 -5.89
CA LYS A 225 9.05 39.96 -7.33
C LYS A 225 10.50 40.30 -7.74
N VAL A 226 11.22 41.11 -6.95
CA VAL A 226 12.60 41.53 -7.25
C VAL A 226 13.53 40.33 -7.38
N PHE A 227 13.40 39.34 -6.49
CA PHE A 227 14.21 38.11 -6.52
C PHE A 227 13.96 37.21 -7.74
N GLY A 228 12.90 37.47 -8.52
CA GLY A 228 12.59 36.77 -9.78
C GLY A 228 12.96 37.53 -11.04
N MET A 229 13.54 38.73 -10.92
CA MET A 229 14.06 39.48 -12.07
C MET A 229 15.41 38.89 -12.52
N GLU A 230 15.83 39.24 -13.75
CA GLU A 230 16.94 38.63 -14.49
C GLU A 230 18.11 38.16 -13.61
N ASN A 231 18.41 36.86 -13.66
CA ASN A 231 19.53 36.19 -13.00
C ASN A 231 19.64 36.34 -11.46
N SER A 232 18.58 36.73 -10.75
CA SER A 232 18.64 36.96 -9.29
C SER A 232 18.66 35.70 -8.42
N ILE A 233 17.92 34.64 -8.79
CA ILE A 233 17.91 33.30 -8.17
C ILE A 233 17.53 32.26 -9.24
N SER A 234 18.36 31.23 -9.47
CA SER A 234 18.11 30.14 -10.43
C SER A 234 17.17 29.05 -9.90
N GLY A 235 16.73 28.15 -10.79
CA GLY A 235 15.91 27.00 -10.40
C GLY A 235 16.56 26.08 -9.36
N LYS A 236 17.89 25.89 -9.44
CA LYS A 236 18.67 25.10 -8.47
C LYS A 236 18.75 25.80 -7.11
N GLU A 237 18.97 27.11 -7.10
CA GLU A 237 19.02 27.92 -5.88
C GLU A 237 17.66 27.96 -5.16
N ILE A 238 16.54 27.98 -5.89
CA ILE A 238 15.18 27.83 -5.32
C ILE A 238 15.03 26.45 -4.63
N GLU A 239 15.59 25.39 -5.21
CA GLU A 239 15.58 24.04 -4.64
C GLU A 239 16.50 23.93 -3.41
N GLN A 240 17.65 24.59 -3.41
CA GLN A 240 18.56 24.66 -2.27
C GLN A 240 17.96 25.46 -1.10
N LEU A 241 17.36 26.63 -1.36
CA LEU A 241 16.57 27.39 -0.38
C LEU A 241 15.45 26.55 0.23
N ALA A 242 14.71 25.80 -0.60
CA ALA A 242 13.65 24.92 -0.13
C ALA A 242 14.17 23.79 0.76
N ALA A 243 15.37 23.26 0.48
CA ALA A 243 16.02 22.25 1.31
C ALA A 243 16.48 22.83 2.65
N TYR A 244 17.11 24.00 2.63
CA TYR A 244 17.55 24.74 3.83
C TYR A 244 16.37 25.08 4.75
N TYR A 245 15.29 25.67 4.23
CA TYR A 245 14.17 26.09 5.05
C TYR A 245 13.34 24.93 5.61
N ALA A 246 13.22 23.81 4.88
CA ALA A 246 12.48 22.63 5.33
C ALA A 246 13.06 21.96 6.59
N VAL A 247 14.38 22.11 6.83
CA VAL A 247 15.06 21.55 8.02
C VAL A 247 15.18 22.53 9.20
N GLN A 248 14.83 23.81 9.02
CA GLN A 248 14.89 24.80 10.11
C GLN A 248 13.95 24.46 11.26
N THR A 249 14.33 24.90 12.47
CA THR A 249 13.46 24.84 13.64
C THR A 249 12.35 25.88 13.49
N PRO A 250 11.08 25.48 13.35
CA PRO A 250 10.00 26.45 13.40
C PRO A 250 9.80 26.88 14.84
N GLN A 251 9.50 28.16 15.03
CA GLN A 251 9.18 28.74 16.33
C GLN A 251 7.70 29.14 16.34
N LYS A 252 7.11 29.10 17.53
CA LYS A 252 5.77 29.65 17.74
C LYS A 252 5.85 31.18 17.62
N PRO A 253 5.04 31.82 16.77
CA PRO A 253 5.06 33.27 16.62
C PRO A 253 4.59 33.96 17.91
N PRO A 254 4.93 35.24 18.12
CA PRO A 254 4.31 36.05 19.16
C PRO A 254 2.79 36.00 19.07
N VAL A 255 2.11 35.84 20.21
CA VAL A 255 0.64 35.77 20.25
C VAL A 255 0.07 37.16 19.98
N SER A 256 -0.52 37.37 18.81
CA SER A 256 -1.27 38.59 18.52
C SER A 256 -2.56 38.64 19.35
N ALA A 257 -2.91 39.84 19.83
CA ALA A 257 -4.16 40.08 20.55
C ALA A 257 -5.41 40.13 19.64
N LYS A 258 -5.23 40.03 18.31
CA LYS A 258 -6.32 40.10 17.33
C LYS A 258 -6.85 38.70 16.98
N GLY A 259 -8.01 38.36 17.56
CA GLY A 259 -8.72 37.11 17.31
C GLY A 259 -8.75 36.19 18.54
N ASN A 260 -9.74 35.31 18.57
CA ASN A 260 -9.99 34.36 19.65
C ASN A 260 -9.71 32.94 19.18
N ALA A 261 -8.57 32.38 19.60
CA ALA A 261 -8.15 31.02 19.23
C ALA A 261 -9.17 29.93 19.61
N LYS A 262 -9.95 30.10 20.69
CA LYS A 262 -11.00 29.15 21.09
C LYS A 262 -12.18 29.16 20.11
N LEU A 263 -12.52 30.32 19.53
CA LEU A 263 -13.50 30.41 18.45
C LEU A 263 -12.93 29.92 17.11
N GLY A 264 -11.63 30.10 16.87
CA GLY A 264 -10.94 29.56 15.69
C GLY A 264 -10.91 28.03 15.66
N ALA A 265 -10.70 27.40 16.81
CA ALA A 265 -10.68 25.94 16.98
C ALA A 265 -11.95 25.26 16.46
N ALA A 266 -13.11 25.92 16.58
CA ALA A 266 -14.39 25.40 16.09
C ALA A 266 -14.46 25.25 14.56
N PHE A 267 -13.54 25.87 13.81
CA PHE A 267 -13.44 25.82 12.35
C PHE A 267 -12.16 25.13 11.86
N ALA A 268 -11.33 24.60 12.77
CA ALA A 268 -10.05 23.98 12.43
C ALA A 268 -10.21 22.73 11.55
N ASN A 269 -11.21 21.89 11.85
CA ASN A 269 -11.49 20.66 11.11
C ASN A 269 -11.67 20.90 9.60
N ASP A 270 -12.26 22.03 9.21
CA ASP A 270 -12.49 22.40 7.80
C ASP A 270 -11.17 22.65 7.04
N CYS A 271 -10.10 23.05 7.75
CA CYS A 271 -8.79 23.33 7.18
C CYS A 271 -7.81 22.15 7.34
N GLU A 272 -7.88 21.39 8.45
CA GLU A 272 -7.01 20.24 8.73
C GLU A 272 -7.14 19.10 7.70
N GLY A 273 -8.31 18.99 7.04
CA GLY A 273 -8.51 18.05 5.94
C GLY A 273 -7.50 18.21 4.78
N CYS A 274 -7.00 19.43 4.56
CA CYS A 274 -5.96 19.70 3.54
C CYS A 274 -4.62 20.10 4.18
N HIS A 275 -4.63 21.01 5.16
CA HIS A 275 -3.43 21.53 5.81
C HIS A 275 -2.84 20.61 6.88
N GLY A 276 -3.38 19.41 7.01
CA GLY A 276 -2.90 18.38 7.91
C GLY A 276 -3.22 18.65 9.39
N PRO A 277 -2.85 17.69 10.26
CA PRO A 277 -3.29 17.67 11.66
C PRO A 277 -2.76 18.88 12.42
N ASP A 278 -3.64 19.58 13.15
CA ASP A 278 -3.32 20.81 13.88
C ASP A 278 -2.77 21.94 12.98
N GLY A 279 -2.91 21.84 11.65
CA GLY A 279 -2.33 22.76 10.66
C GLY A 279 -0.88 22.46 10.27
N ASN A 280 -0.34 21.31 10.67
CA ASN A 280 0.96 20.80 10.25
C ASN A 280 0.78 19.92 8.99
N SER A 281 1.08 20.47 7.82
CA SER A 281 0.82 19.81 6.54
C SER A 281 1.72 18.61 6.34
N LEU A 282 1.13 17.46 6.04
CA LEU A 282 1.83 16.25 5.59
C LEU A 282 2.01 16.21 4.07
N ASN A 283 1.28 17.05 3.32
CA ASN A 283 1.37 17.17 1.87
C ASN A 283 2.46 18.18 1.48
N PRO A 284 3.51 17.79 0.73
CA PRO A 284 4.59 18.68 0.34
C PRO A 284 4.16 19.85 -0.55
N ALA A 285 2.96 19.79 -1.16
CA ALA A 285 2.40 20.86 -1.99
C ALA A 285 1.53 21.87 -1.20
N LEU A 286 1.19 21.59 0.06
CA LEU A 286 0.33 22.44 0.90
C LEU A 286 1.13 23.06 2.06
N PRO A 287 0.86 24.32 2.44
CA PRO A 287 1.61 25.00 3.49
C PRO A 287 1.21 24.52 4.89
N ASN A 288 2.17 24.59 5.82
CA ASN A 288 1.88 24.64 7.24
C ASN A 288 1.15 25.95 7.58
N LEU A 289 0.11 25.85 8.40
CA LEU A 289 -0.56 27.00 9.02
C LEU A 289 0.08 27.35 10.38
N THR A 290 0.64 26.34 11.06
CA THR A 290 1.41 26.53 12.29
C THR A 290 2.71 27.29 12.06
N GLY A 291 3.19 28.03 13.05
CA GLY A 291 4.46 28.78 12.96
C GLY A 291 4.38 30.04 12.09
N GLN A 292 3.24 30.30 11.43
CA GLN A 292 2.98 31.52 10.69
C GLN A 292 2.45 32.63 11.61
N PRO A 293 2.92 33.89 11.47
CA PRO A 293 2.34 35.02 12.18
C PRO A 293 0.84 35.18 11.94
N VAL A 294 0.11 35.67 12.96
CA VAL A 294 -1.36 35.87 12.91
C VAL A 294 -1.74 36.86 11.80
N GLU A 295 -0.99 37.95 11.68
CA GLU A 295 -1.21 39.02 10.71
C GLU A 295 -1.02 38.50 9.28
N TYR A 296 0.05 37.76 9.01
CA TYR A 296 0.29 37.09 7.73
C TYR A 296 -0.79 36.05 7.38
N LEU A 297 -1.22 35.20 8.33
CA LEU A 297 -2.31 34.25 8.11
C LEU A 297 -3.62 34.96 7.75
N ALA A 298 -3.98 36.00 8.50
CA ALA A 298 -5.19 36.78 8.26
C ALA A 298 -5.12 37.54 6.92
N LEU A 299 -3.95 38.08 6.55
CA LEU A 299 -3.72 38.71 5.25
C LEU A 299 -3.87 37.70 4.10
N ALA A 300 -3.19 36.56 4.18
CA ALA A 300 -3.23 35.52 3.16
C ALA A 300 -4.65 34.96 2.95
N MET A 301 -5.42 34.77 4.02
CA MET A 301 -6.82 34.35 3.94
C MET A 301 -7.71 35.42 3.29
N ARG A 302 -7.60 36.69 3.68
CA ARG A 302 -8.34 37.78 3.01
C ARG A 302 -7.98 37.86 1.51
N ASP A 303 -6.70 37.78 1.17
CA ASP A 303 -6.25 37.84 -0.22
C ASP A 303 -6.79 36.67 -1.07
N TYR A 304 -6.93 35.47 -0.51
CA TYR A 304 -7.56 34.34 -1.19
C TYR A 304 -9.07 34.51 -1.34
N ARG A 305 -9.78 34.92 -0.28
CA ARG A 305 -11.23 35.19 -0.30
C ARG A 305 -11.57 36.25 -1.36
N ASP A 306 -10.83 37.36 -1.32
CA ASP A 306 -11.04 38.54 -2.16
C ASP A 306 -10.47 38.35 -3.58
N GLY A 307 -9.74 37.26 -3.83
CA GLY A 307 -9.20 36.89 -5.15
C GLY A 307 -7.93 37.65 -5.58
N LYS A 308 -7.31 38.41 -4.68
CA LYS A 308 -5.98 39.03 -4.87
C LYS A 308 -4.89 37.96 -5.02
N ARG A 309 -5.00 36.88 -4.24
CA ARG A 309 -4.22 35.65 -4.38
C ARG A 309 -5.09 34.59 -5.03
N LYS A 310 -4.64 34.02 -6.14
CA LYS A 310 -5.44 33.11 -6.96
C LYS A 310 -5.19 31.65 -6.59
N ASP A 311 -6.18 31.02 -5.95
CA ASP A 311 -6.28 29.57 -5.80
C ASP A 311 -7.77 29.20 -5.67
N PRO A 312 -8.33 28.33 -6.53
CA PRO A 312 -9.75 27.98 -6.49
C PRO A 312 -10.19 27.27 -5.21
N ALA A 313 -9.34 26.40 -4.64
CA ALA A 313 -9.66 25.63 -3.46
C ALA A 313 -9.68 26.53 -2.22
N MET A 314 -8.65 27.37 -2.02
CA MET A 314 -8.63 28.33 -0.92
C MET A 314 -9.72 29.41 -1.06
N LYS A 315 -10.01 29.87 -2.28
CA LYS A 315 -11.12 30.81 -2.51
C LYS A 315 -12.48 30.18 -2.20
N PHE A 316 -12.67 28.89 -2.49
CA PHE A 316 -13.88 28.16 -2.10
C PHE A 316 -13.96 28.00 -0.58
N ALA A 317 -12.90 27.52 0.06
CA ALA A 317 -12.83 27.29 1.51
C ALA A 317 -13.11 28.54 2.33
N LEU A 318 -12.66 29.72 1.86
CA LEU A 318 -12.80 31.00 2.56
C LEU A 318 -14.03 31.82 2.11
N LYS A 319 -14.85 31.29 1.18
CA LYS A 319 -16.00 32.00 0.61
C LYS A 319 -17.01 32.38 1.69
N GLY A 320 -17.29 33.68 1.81
CA GLY A 320 -18.27 34.20 2.76
C GLY A 320 -17.80 34.25 4.23
N MET A 321 -16.54 33.97 4.53
CA MET A 321 -16.00 34.18 5.88
C MET A 321 -15.83 35.67 6.20
N SER A 322 -16.33 36.11 7.35
CA SER A 322 -16.08 37.45 7.90
C SER A 322 -14.62 37.63 8.32
N ASP A 323 -14.19 38.89 8.43
CA ASP A 323 -12.84 39.20 8.91
C ASP A 323 -12.60 38.72 10.36
N ASP A 324 -13.62 38.74 11.22
CA ASP A 324 -13.55 38.18 12.58
C ASP A 324 -13.33 36.66 12.56
N LYS A 325 -14.01 35.93 11.67
CA LYS A 325 -13.81 34.48 11.53
C LYS A 325 -12.39 34.18 11.03
N ILE A 326 -11.88 34.96 10.07
CA ILE A 326 -10.50 34.87 9.59
C ILE A 326 -9.50 35.17 10.72
N ALA A 327 -9.71 36.21 11.52
CA ALA A 327 -8.85 36.54 12.65
C ALA A 327 -8.83 35.45 13.72
N ASN A 328 -9.99 34.87 14.05
CA ASN A 328 -10.11 33.75 14.98
C ASN A 328 -9.34 32.50 14.50
N ILE A 329 -9.46 32.15 13.21
CA ILE A 329 -8.75 31.01 12.60
C ILE A 329 -7.23 31.27 12.58
N ALA A 330 -6.80 32.50 12.23
CA ALA A 330 -5.39 32.89 12.26
C ALA A 330 -4.80 32.77 13.68
N ALA A 331 -5.51 33.29 14.69
CA ALA A 331 -5.11 33.19 16.09
C ALA A 331 -5.03 31.72 16.57
N TYR A 332 -5.94 30.85 16.13
CA TYR A 332 -5.88 29.43 16.45
C TYR A 332 -4.64 28.75 15.88
N TYR A 333 -4.36 28.88 14.58
CA TYR A 333 -3.22 28.19 13.95
C TYR A 333 -1.86 28.73 14.37
N ALA A 334 -1.74 30.04 14.59
CA ALA A 334 -0.54 30.63 15.20
C ALA A 334 -0.31 30.16 16.65
N SER A 335 -1.38 29.76 17.36
CA SER A 335 -1.28 29.21 18.71
C SER A 335 -0.95 27.71 18.77
N GLN A 336 -1.01 26.98 17.66
CA GLN A 336 -0.64 25.55 17.62
C GLN A 336 0.88 25.37 17.66
N GLU A 337 1.31 24.17 18.08
CA GLU A 337 2.73 23.82 18.11
C GLU A 337 3.21 23.47 16.69
N PRO A 338 4.22 24.18 16.15
CA PRO A 338 4.71 23.94 14.80
C PRO A 338 5.69 22.77 14.75
N ILE A 339 5.53 21.90 13.75
CA ILE A 339 6.30 20.68 13.58
C ILE A 339 6.94 20.69 12.18
N SER A 340 8.26 20.52 12.12
CA SER A 340 8.92 20.17 10.84
C SER A 340 8.63 18.73 10.49
N LEU A 341 8.11 18.47 9.28
CA LEU A 341 7.94 17.11 8.77
C LEU A 341 9.24 16.31 8.74
N HIS A 342 10.35 16.97 8.40
CA HIS A 342 11.67 16.35 8.42
C HIS A 342 12.03 15.92 9.85
N ARG A 343 11.83 16.82 10.83
CA ARG A 343 12.01 16.50 12.26
C ARG A 343 11.07 15.39 12.71
N TRP A 344 9.79 15.44 12.36
CA TRP A 344 8.82 14.39 12.73
C TRP A 344 9.22 13.03 12.17
N ARG A 345 9.70 12.93 10.92
CA ARG A 345 10.15 11.66 10.33
C ARG A 345 11.52 11.17 10.83
N THR A 346 12.34 12.05 11.41
CA THR A 346 13.68 11.71 11.94
C THR A 346 13.74 11.58 13.46
N GLN A 347 12.74 12.13 14.16
CA GLN A 347 12.58 12.10 15.61
C GLN A 347 11.27 11.42 16.07
N SER A 348 10.43 10.91 15.14
CA SER A 348 9.42 9.91 15.48
C SER A 348 10.08 8.83 16.32
N SER A 349 9.45 8.49 17.45
CA SER A 349 10.12 7.85 18.58
C SER A 349 10.99 6.65 18.17
N LYS A 350 12.14 6.46 18.85
CA LYS A 350 12.90 5.20 18.79
C LYS A 350 12.02 3.97 19.14
N GLU A 351 10.93 4.22 19.86
CA GLU A 351 9.83 3.29 20.14
C GLU A 351 8.90 3.14 18.92
N PHE A 352 8.64 1.89 18.52
CA PHE A 352 7.76 1.55 17.39
C PHE A 352 6.27 1.73 17.76
N ARG A 353 5.63 2.82 17.30
CA ARG A 353 4.25 3.21 17.67
C ARG A 353 3.30 3.40 16.47
N PRO A 354 3.11 2.39 15.61
CA PRO A 354 2.44 2.55 14.32
C PRO A 354 0.99 3.04 14.40
N VAL A 355 0.24 2.70 15.46
CA VAL A 355 -1.17 3.13 15.61
C VAL A 355 -1.29 4.61 15.96
N GLU A 356 -0.41 5.15 16.82
CA GLU A 356 -0.45 6.57 17.20
C GLU A 356 0.08 7.47 16.06
N GLU A 357 1.08 6.99 15.30
CA GLU A 357 1.49 7.63 14.06
C GLU A 357 0.35 7.62 13.02
N GLY A 358 -0.31 6.48 12.83
CA GLY A 358 -1.46 6.33 11.94
C GLY A 358 -2.63 7.24 12.30
N LYS A 359 -2.98 7.30 13.59
CA LYS A 359 -4.01 8.18 14.17
C LYS A 359 -3.72 9.66 13.93
N ARG A 360 -2.43 10.06 13.95
CA ARG A 360 -2.05 11.44 13.62
C ARG A 360 -2.37 11.75 12.17
N ILE A 361 -1.90 10.92 11.24
CA ILE A 361 -2.11 11.10 9.80
C ILE A 361 -3.62 11.04 9.47
N ALA A 362 -4.36 10.10 10.06
CA ALA A 362 -5.78 9.86 9.83
C ALA A 362 -6.69 11.09 10.05
N ARG A 363 -6.29 12.08 10.86
CA ARG A 363 -7.11 13.29 11.08
C ARG A 363 -7.43 14.06 9.79
N MET A 364 -6.57 14.02 8.78
CA MET A 364 -6.87 14.64 7.47
C MET A 364 -8.01 13.89 6.75
N CYS A 365 -8.07 12.57 6.90
CA CYS A 365 -9.01 11.68 6.20
C CYS A 365 -10.41 11.73 6.86
N ASP A 366 -10.47 11.90 8.17
CA ASP A 366 -11.72 12.04 8.96
C ASP A 366 -12.60 13.22 8.48
N SER A 367 -12.04 14.22 7.79
CA SER A 367 -12.78 15.34 7.20
C SER A 367 -13.82 14.91 6.15
N CYS A 368 -13.53 13.84 5.42
CA CYS A 368 -14.44 13.23 4.44
C CYS A 368 -15.01 11.91 4.94
N HIS A 369 -14.16 11.03 5.48
CA HIS A 369 -14.53 9.68 5.94
C HIS A 369 -15.17 9.65 7.34
N GLY A 370 -15.41 10.82 7.93
CA GLY A 370 -16.01 10.98 9.25
C GLY A 370 -15.08 10.56 10.39
N LYS A 371 -15.47 10.92 11.61
CA LYS A 371 -14.65 10.71 12.82
C LYS A 371 -14.34 9.23 13.03
N ASN A 372 -13.06 8.90 13.23
CA ASN A 372 -12.57 7.53 13.35
C ASN A 372 -12.91 6.64 12.11
N GLY A 373 -13.13 7.24 10.94
CA GLY A 373 -13.49 6.51 9.72
C GLY A 373 -14.95 6.04 9.67
N ASN A 374 -15.83 6.69 10.43
CA ASN A 374 -17.28 6.50 10.37
C ASN A 374 -17.94 7.68 9.64
N SER A 375 -18.10 7.51 8.33
CA SER A 375 -18.71 8.46 7.41
C SER A 375 -20.20 8.63 7.70
N THR A 376 -20.67 9.88 7.60
CA THR A 376 -22.08 10.25 7.60
C THR A 376 -22.60 10.61 6.21
N ARG A 377 -21.76 10.40 5.18
CA ARG A 377 -22.04 10.76 3.78
C ARG A 377 -22.26 9.51 2.92
N PRO A 378 -23.37 9.41 2.16
CA PRO A 378 -23.66 8.22 1.36
C PRO A 378 -22.59 7.87 0.30
N ASP A 379 -21.93 8.88 -0.25
CA ASP A 379 -20.92 8.75 -1.32
C ASP A 379 -19.51 8.39 -0.81
N ILE A 380 -19.25 8.50 0.50
CA ILE A 380 -17.92 8.31 1.10
C ILE A 380 -17.90 7.05 1.98
N PRO A 381 -16.97 6.11 1.76
CA PRO A 381 -16.94 4.86 2.52
C PRO A 381 -16.57 5.06 3.98
N ASN A 382 -17.09 4.14 4.80
CA ASN A 382 -16.56 3.88 6.13
C ASN A 382 -15.18 3.22 6.01
N LEU A 383 -14.18 3.77 6.68
CA LEU A 383 -12.85 3.17 6.79
C LEU A 383 -12.77 2.21 7.99
N SER A 384 -13.53 2.48 9.05
CA SER A 384 -13.78 1.51 10.12
C SER A 384 -14.52 0.29 9.57
N GLY A 385 -14.28 -0.90 10.15
CA GLY A 385 -14.89 -2.15 9.67
C GLY A 385 -14.16 -2.79 8.47
N LEU A 386 -13.33 -2.02 7.74
CA LEU A 386 -12.44 -2.55 6.71
C LEU A 386 -11.10 -3.03 7.29
N THR A 387 -10.55 -4.09 6.71
CA THR A 387 -9.29 -4.69 7.16
C THR A 387 -8.10 -3.79 6.85
N ALA A 388 -7.07 -3.80 7.72
CA ALA A 388 -5.85 -3.02 7.51
C ALA A 388 -5.16 -3.35 6.17
N ARG A 389 -5.24 -4.61 5.72
CA ARG A 389 -4.66 -5.03 4.44
C ARG A 389 -5.44 -4.49 3.23
N TYR A 390 -6.77 -4.59 3.22
CA TYR A 390 -7.58 -4.00 2.15
C TYR A 390 -7.39 -2.48 2.08
N LEU A 391 -7.44 -1.79 3.22
CA LEU A 391 -7.19 -0.35 3.31
C LEU A 391 -5.82 0.01 2.73
N THR A 392 -4.78 -0.75 3.06
CA THR A 392 -3.42 -0.53 2.53
C THR A 392 -3.37 -0.70 1.02
N GLU A 393 -3.93 -1.78 0.48
CA GLU A 393 -3.96 -2.07 -0.96
C GLU A 393 -4.79 -1.06 -1.75
N ALA A 394 -6.00 -0.74 -1.28
CA ALA A 394 -6.89 0.25 -1.88
C ALA A 394 -6.26 1.65 -1.92
N THR A 395 -5.62 2.06 -0.82
CA THR A 395 -4.96 3.37 -0.73
C THR A 395 -3.75 3.46 -1.66
N ILE A 396 -2.93 2.40 -1.72
CA ILE A 396 -1.84 2.29 -2.71
C ILE A 396 -2.39 2.31 -4.14
N ALA A 397 -3.48 1.60 -4.42
CA ALA A 397 -4.08 1.56 -5.75
C ALA A 397 -4.60 2.93 -6.20
N TYR A 398 -5.19 3.73 -5.31
CA TYR A 398 -5.52 5.13 -5.60
C TYR A 398 -4.26 5.97 -5.83
N ARG A 399 -3.31 5.97 -4.89
CA ARG A 399 -2.07 6.77 -4.99
C ARG A 399 -1.33 6.53 -6.31
N ASP A 400 -1.17 5.26 -6.68
CA ASP A 400 -0.41 4.85 -7.86
C ASP A 400 -1.28 4.92 -9.14
N GLY A 401 -2.54 5.37 -9.02
CA GLY A 401 -3.47 5.58 -10.13
C GLY A 401 -3.94 4.30 -10.82
N VAL A 402 -3.78 3.15 -10.19
CA VAL A 402 -4.37 1.87 -10.59
C VAL A 402 -5.89 1.93 -10.42
N TRP A 403 -6.36 2.61 -9.37
CA TRP A 403 -7.74 3.03 -9.19
C TRP A 403 -7.84 4.54 -9.42
N LYS A 404 -8.84 4.97 -10.20
CA LYS A 404 -9.07 6.35 -10.62
C LYS A 404 -10.13 7.02 -9.74
N HIS A 405 -9.73 8.08 -9.04
CA HIS A 405 -10.64 8.94 -8.27
C HIS A 405 -9.92 10.23 -7.86
N ASP A 406 -10.15 11.31 -8.58
CA ASP A 406 -9.39 12.57 -8.52
C ASP A 406 -9.05 13.02 -7.09
N VAL A 407 -10.05 13.11 -6.19
CA VAL A 407 -9.84 13.50 -4.78
C VAL A 407 -8.92 12.52 -4.04
N MET A 408 -9.24 11.22 -3.99
CA MET A 408 -8.42 10.23 -3.30
C MET A 408 -7.00 10.18 -3.85
N GLN A 409 -6.82 10.22 -5.17
CA GLN A 409 -5.50 10.18 -5.79
C GLN A 409 -4.62 11.34 -5.33
N GLU A 410 -5.15 12.56 -5.27
CA GLU A 410 -4.46 13.74 -4.76
C GLU A 410 -4.18 13.60 -3.25
N MET A 411 -5.21 13.24 -2.47
CA MET A 411 -5.15 13.13 -1.01
C MET A 411 -4.15 12.10 -0.50
N VAL A 412 -3.80 11.07 -1.29
CA VAL A 412 -2.84 10.04 -0.87
C VAL A 412 -1.53 10.04 -1.68
N SER A 413 -1.41 10.92 -2.68
CA SER A 413 -0.25 11.07 -3.59
C SER A 413 1.11 11.11 -2.85
N PHE A 414 1.14 11.80 -1.71
CA PHE A 414 2.33 12.07 -0.91
C PHE A 414 2.60 11.03 0.21
N LEU A 415 1.68 10.10 0.45
CA LEU A 415 1.82 9.13 1.53
C LEU A 415 2.82 8.01 1.17
N LYS A 416 3.78 7.79 2.08
CA LYS A 416 4.71 6.67 1.99
C LYS A 416 3.99 5.36 2.28
N ASP A 417 4.53 4.24 1.78
CA ASP A 417 3.92 2.92 1.93
C ASP A 417 3.65 2.52 3.40
N ASP A 418 4.52 2.95 4.31
CA ASP A 418 4.38 2.76 5.76
C ASP A 418 3.43 3.79 6.40
N ASP A 419 3.40 5.04 5.92
CA ASP A 419 2.37 6.03 6.33
C ASP A 419 0.95 5.49 6.03
N ILE A 420 0.75 4.91 4.84
CA ILE A 420 -0.51 4.27 4.44
C ILE A 420 -0.87 3.09 5.35
N GLU A 421 0.09 2.19 5.64
CA GLU A 421 -0.19 1.03 6.48
C GLU A 421 -0.52 1.43 7.92
N LYS A 422 0.16 2.44 8.47
CA LYS A 422 -0.15 3.00 9.81
C LYS A 422 -1.58 3.55 9.88
N VAL A 423 -1.99 4.34 8.89
CA VAL A 423 -3.39 4.84 8.79
C VAL A 423 -4.39 3.69 8.67
N SER A 424 -4.06 2.69 7.83
CA SER A 424 -4.89 1.51 7.62
C SER A 424 -5.05 0.67 8.89
N LEU A 425 -3.97 0.51 9.66
CA LEU A 425 -3.97 -0.15 10.97
C LEU A 425 -4.81 0.64 11.98
N TYR A 426 -4.69 1.97 12.02
CA TYR A 426 -5.51 2.81 12.88
C TYR A 426 -7.00 2.62 12.61
N TYR A 427 -7.45 2.68 11.35
CA TYR A 427 -8.87 2.54 10.99
C TYR A 427 -9.43 1.13 11.21
N ALA A 428 -8.65 0.08 10.92
CA ALA A 428 -9.05 -1.30 11.20
C ALA A 428 -9.25 -1.58 12.71
N LEU A 429 -8.61 -0.80 13.58
CA LEU A 429 -8.79 -0.85 15.03
C LEU A 429 -9.98 -0.02 15.55
N GLN A 430 -10.66 0.77 14.73
CA GLN A 430 -11.84 1.54 15.16
C GLN A 430 -13.09 0.67 15.21
N GLU A 431 -13.99 0.97 16.14
CA GLU A 431 -15.32 0.36 16.16
C GLU A 431 -16.17 0.95 15.04
N PRO A 432 -16.73 0.12 14.14
CA PRO A 432 -17.60 0.61 13.08
C PRO A 432 -19.02 0.87 13.61
N VAL A 433 -19.58 2.00 13.19
CA VAL A 433 -20.94 2.42 13.48
C VAL A 433 -21.78 2.11 12.24
N ALA A 434 -22.87 1.36 12.41
CA ALA A 434 -23.78 1.09 11.32
C ALA A 434 -24.40 2.40 10.79
N THR A 435 -24.45 2.55 9.47
CA THR A 435 -25.17 3.62 8.80
C THR A 435 -26.65 3.55 9.17
N LYS A 436 -27.21 4.66 9.65
CA LYS A 436 -28.50 4.67 10.36
C LYS A 436 -29.73 4.55 9.47
N GLU A 437 -29.61 4.85 8.18
CA GLU A 437 -30.73 4.82 7.24
C GLU A 437 -30.52 3.76 6.16
N PRO A 438 -31.07 2.55 6.34
CA PRO A 438 -31.42 1.75 5.18
C PRO A 438 -32.49 2.51 4.39
N GLY A 439 -32.17 2.89 3.16
CA GLY A 439 -33.16 3.38 2.20
C GLY A 439 -34.27 2.36 1.93
N LYS A 440 -35.23 2.72 1.08
CA LYS A 440 -36.34 1.84 0.70
C LYS A 440 -35.85 0.70 -0.22
N PHE A 441 -35.29 -0.35 0.37
CA PHE A 441 -34.78 -1.53 -0.33
C PHE A 441 -35.71 -2.73 -0.17
N ASP A 442 -35.81 -3.55 -1.22
CA ASP A 442 -36.38 -4.89 -1.12
C ASP A 442 -35.27 -5.87 -0.71
N LEU A 443 -35.16 -6.13 0.59
CA LEU A 443 -34.16 -7.03 1.16
C LEU A 443 -34.34 -8.48 0.69
N ALA A 444 -35.55 -8.90 0.30
CA ALA A 444 -35.83 -10.24 -0.22
C ALA A 444 -35.37 -10.40 -1.69
N ILE A 445 -35.36 -9.33 -2.48
CA ILE A 445 -34.67 -9.28 -3.77
C ILE A 445 -33.15 -9.27 -3.54
N GLY A 446 -32.65 -8.46 -2.61
CA GLY A 446 -31.22 -8.41 -2.25
C GLY A 446 -30.67 -9.78 -1.84
N GLU A 447 -31.42 -10.52 -1.02
CA GLU A 447 -31.08 -11.88 -0.60
C GLU A 447 -31.06 -12.90 -1.76
N LYS A 448 -31.91 -12.75 -2.77
CA LYS A 448 -31.86 -13.61 -3.98
C LYS A 448 -30.63 -13.34 -4.86
N ILE A 449 -30.07 -12.13 -4.79
CA ILE A 449 -28.90 -11.71 -5.58
C ILE A 449 -27.59 -12.00 -4.84
N LYS A 450 -27.60 -12.01 -3.50
CA LYS A 450 -26.42 -12.23 -2.66
C LYS A 450 -25.54 -13.43 -3.08
N PRO A 451 -26.03 -14.57 -3.63
CA PRO A 451 -25.15 -15.68 -4.01
C PRO A 451 -24.08 -15.34 -5.06
N ALA A 452 -24.27 -14.27 -5.85
CA ALA A 452 -23.24 -13.75 -6.77
C ALA A 452 -22.06 -13.09 -6.02
N CYS A 453 -22.27 -12.65 -4.78
CA CYS A 453 -21.29 -11.95 -3.94
C CYS A 453 -20.67 -12.87 -2.87
N THR A 454 -21.42 -13.85 -2.33
CA THR A 454 -21.03 -14.64 -1.15
C THR A 454 -19.73 -15.43 -1.32
N LEU A 455 -19.45 -15.93 -2.54
CA LEU A 455 -18.18 -16.62 -2.86
C LEU A 455 -16.95 -15.80 -2.40
N CYS A 456 -16.98 -14.49 -2.63
CA CYS A 456 -15.93 -13.58 -2.20
C CYS A 456 -16.24 -12.96 -0.83
N HIS A 457 -17.43 -12.41 -0.60
CA HIS A 457 -17.72 -11.53 0.54
C HIS A 457 -18.44 -12.18 1.74
N SER A 458 -18.86 -13.45 1.67
CA SER A 458 -19.77 -14.12 2.64
C SER A 458 -21.22 -13.58 2.64
N ASP A 459 -22.09 -14.30 3.35
CA ASP A 459 -23.52 -13.99 3.53
C ASP A 459 -23.74 -12.76 4.42
N GLU A 460 -22.89 -12.57 5.42
CA GLU A 460 -22.88 -11.42 6.33
C GLU A 460 -22.03 -10.26 5.79
N GLY A 461 -21.31 -10.45 4.67
CA GLY A 461 -20.40 -9.47 4.10
C GLY A 461 -19.02 -9.41 4.78
N ILE A 462 -18.64 -10.46 5.53
CA ILE A 462 -17.40 -10.52 6.34
C ILE A 462 -16.53 -11.70 5.89
N LYS A 463 -15.39 -11.43 5.25
CA LYS A 463 -14.48 -12.48 4.79
C LYS A 463 -13.23 -12.62 5.67
N LYS A 464 -12.74 -13.86 5.83
CA LYS A 464 -11.48 -14.17 6.53
C LYS A 464 -10.23 -13.78 5.75
N ASP A 465 -10.31 -13.69 4.42
CA ASP A 465 -9.20 -13.20 3.58
C ASP A 465 -9.11 -11.67 3.71
N PRO A 466 -8.03 -11.13 4.30
CA PRO A 466 -7.98 -9.72 4.64
C PRO A 466 -7.79 -8.80 3.41
N ARG A 467 -7.65 -9.34 2.19
CA ARG A 467 -7.61 -8.57 0.94
C ARG A 467 -9.00 -8.30 0.37
N ILE A 468 -10.01 -9.07 0.78
CA ILE A 468 -11.39 -8.89 0.33
C ILE A 468 -12.07 -7.90 1.29
N PRO A 469 -12.68 -6.80 0.80
CA PRO A 469 -13.33 -5.84 1.67
C PRO A 469 -14.59 -6.42 2.29
N ASN A 470 -14.80 -6.04 3.55
CA ASN A 470 -16.08 -6.21 4.22
C ASN A 470 -17.13 -5.29 3.60
N LEU A 471 -18.34 -5.80 3.35
CA LEU A 471 -19.45 -5.05 2.77
C LEU A 471 -20.44 -4.55 3.84
N ASN A 472 -20.49 -5.20 4.99
CA ASN A 472 -21.37 -4.85 6.10
C ASN A 472 -21.00 -3.51 6.73
N GLY A 473 -22.02 -2.73 7.10
CA GLY A 473 -21.85 -1.41 7.69
C GLY A 473 -21.32 -0.34 6.72
N GLN A 474 -21.16 -0.62 5.43
CA GLN A 474 -20.93 0.40 4.41
C GLN A 474 -22.25 1.06 4.00
N ASP A 475 -22.18 2.30 3.52
CA ASP A 475 -23.35 2.92 2.90
C ASP A 475 -23.68 2.26 1.56
N HIS A 476 -24.97 2.06 1.31
CA HIS A 476 -25.50 1.47 0.09
C HIS A 476 -25.09 2.23 -1.18
N GLN A 477 -25.06 3.57 -1.14
CA GLN A 477 -24.70 4.41 -2.28
C GLN A 477 -23.22 4.23 -2.61
N TYR A 478 -22.34 4.23 -1.59
CA TYR A 478 -20.95 3.85 -1.77
C TYR A 478 -20.79 2.44 -2.37
N LEU A 479 -21.55 1.44 -1.91
CA LEU A 479 -21.48 0.07 -2.46
C LEU A 479 -21.90 0.04 -3.94
N ILE A 480 -22.93 0.78 -4.33
CA ILE A 480 -23.38 0.96 -5.72
C ILE A 480 -22.24 1.61 -6.54
N ASP A 481 -21.71 2.75 -6.10
CA ASP A 481 -20.72 3.52 -6.82
C ASP A 481 -19.37 2.78 -6.95
N ALA A 482 -18.96 2.06 -5.90
CA ALA A 482 -17.80 1.19 -5.92
C ALA A 482 -17.97 0.04 -6.92
N THR A 483 -19.14 -0.59 -6.98
CA THR A 483 -19.45 -1.66 -7.95
C THR A 483 -19.43 -1.13 -9.38
N MET A 484 -20.08 0.01 -9.63
CA MET A 484 -20.07 0.68 -10.93
C MET A 484 -18.66 1.12 -11.35
N ALA A 485 -17.79 1.49 -10.40
CA ALA A 485 -16.39 1.81 -10.67
C ALA A 485 -15.57 0.60 -11.15
N TYR A 486 -15.90 -0.64 -10.74
CA TYR A 486 -15.30 -1.84 -11.34
C TYR A 486 -15.85 -2.11 -12.75
N ALA A 487 -17.17 -1.95 -12.96
CA ALA A 487 -17.80 -2.16 -14.27
C ALA A 487 -17.25 -1.25 -15.37
N ASN A 488 -17.03 0.04 -15.05
CA ASN A 488 -16.49 1.06 -15.96
C ASN A 488 -14.95 1.15 -15.98
N GLY A 489 -14.25 0.33 -15.19
CA GLY A 489 -12.78 0.28 -15.16
C GLY A 489 -12.09 1.42 -14.39
N LYS A 490 -12.83 2.28 -13.66
CA LYS A 490 -12.23 3.21 -12.70
C LYS A 490 -11.53 2.48 -11.54
N ARG A 491 -11.99 1.30 -11.13
CA ARG A 491 -11.27 0.40 -10.22
C ARG A 491 -10.86 -0.86 -10.95
N ALA A 492 -9.61 -1.28 -10.76
CA ALA A 492 -9.05 -2.50 -11.35
C ALA A 492 -9.18 -3.68 -10.38
N ASN A 493 -9.97 -4.66 -10.77
CA ASN A 493 -10.03 -6.03 -10.24
C ASN A 493 -10.84 -6.86 -11.25
N GLU A 494 -10.27 -7.94 -11.81
CA GLU A 494 -10.94 -8.66 -12.92
C GLU A 494 -12.18 -9.45 -12.46
N ASP A 495 -12.16 -10.06 -11.27
CA ASP A 495 -13.31 -10.78 -10.73
C ASP A 495 -14.51 -9.84 -10.49
N MET A 496 -14.28 -8.73 -9.80
CA MET A 496 -15.32 -7.71 -9.55
C MET A 496 -15.78 -7.03 -10.84
N LYS A 497 -14.92 -6.87 -11.84
CA LYS A 497 -15.29 -6.34 -13.16
C LYS A 497 -16.17 -7.32 -13.96
N LEU A 498 -15.98 -8.63 -13.79
CA LEU A 498 -16.88 -9.65 -14.35
C LEU A 498 -18.24 -9.63 -13.64
N ILE A 499 -18.26 -9.68 -12.30
CA ILE A 499 -19.49 -9.62 -11.50
C ILE A 499 -20.27 -8.31 -11.75
N ALA A 500 -19.60 -7.16 -11.70
CA ALA A 500 -20.23 -5.86 -11.90
C ALA A 500 -20.72 -5.63 -13.34
N LYS A 501 -20.18 -6.33 -14.35
CA LYS A 501 -20.72 -6.33 -15.72
C LYS A 501 -21.90 -7.28 -15.91
N ALA A 502 -22.00 -8.33 -15.10
CA ALA A 502 -23.17 -9.21 -15.11
C ALA A 502 -24.42 -8.50 -14.55
N ILE A 503 -24.23 -7.58 -13.61
CA ILE A 503 -25.25 -6.67 -13.08
C ILE A 503 -25.45 -5.52 -14.09
N LYS A 504 -26.45 -5.63 -14.97
CA LYS A 504 -26.62 -4.70 -16.11
C LYS A 504 -27.11 -3.29 -15.67
N PRO A 505 -26.94 -2.24 -16.51
CA PRO A 505 -27.46 -0.90 -16.21
C PRO A 505 -28.99 -0.77 -16.07
N GLN A 506 -29.74 -1.77 -16.52
CA GLN A 506 -31.20 -1.88 -16.33
C GLN A 506 -31.58 -2.77 -15.11
N ASP A 507 -30.58 -3.32 -14.44
CA ASP A 507 -30.64 -4.04 -13.15
C ASP A 507 -30.13 -3.17 -11.99
N VAL A 508 -30.10 -1.83 -12.12
CA VAL A 508 -29.68 -0.93 -11.03
C VAL A 508 -30.56 -1.12 -9.78
N SER A 509 -31.84 -1.47 -9.93
CA SER A 509 -32.72 -1.88 -8.82
C SER A 509 -32.18 -3.11 -8.07
N ASN A 510 -31.66 -4.11 -8.79
CA ASN A 510 -31.05 -5.30 -8.21
C ASN A 510 -29.74 -4.94 -7.47
N LEU A 511 -28.92 -4.04 -8.03
CA LEU A 511 -27.72 -3.53 -7.34
C LEU A 511 -28.07 -2.76 -6.06
N ILE A 512 -29.10 -1.91 -6.10
CA ILE A 512 -29.63 -1.19 -4.93
C ILE A 512 -30.08 -2.17 -3.84
N ASN A 513 -30.82 -3.21 -4.21
CA ASN A 513 -31.35 -4.18 -3.24
C ASN A 513 -30.25 -5.04 -2.59
N VAL A 514 -29.23 -5.49 -3.33
CA VAL A 514 -28.12 -6.25 -2.74
C VAL A 514 -27.15 -5.35 -1.93
N ALA A 515 -26.94 -4.10 -2.35
CA ALA A 515 -26.24 -3.10 -1.55
C ALA A 515 -26.98 -2.85 -0.22
N GLY A 516 -28.29 -2.63 -0.28
CA GLY A 516 -29.17 -2.48 0.88
C GLY A 516 -29.15 -3.68 1.83
N TYR A 517 -29.14 -4.90 1.28
CA TYR A 517 -28.97 -6.13 2.07
C TYR A 517 -27.66 -6.14 2.87
N TYR A 518 -26.53 -5.73 2.26
CA TYR A 518 -25.25 -5.67 2.96
C TYR A 518 -25.15 -4.49 3.94
N THR A 519 -25.68 -3.32 3.61
CA THR A 519 -25.79 -2.17 4.52
C THR A 519 -26.58 -2.50 5.79
N ALA A 520 -27.64 -3.32 5.67
CA ALA A 520 -28.43 -3.78 6.82
C ALA A 520 -27.71 -4.81 7.71
N GLN A 521 -26.59 -5.41 7.27
CA GLN A 521 -25.84 -6.36 8.09
C GLN A 521 -25.08 -5.65 9.20
N LYS A 522 -25.00 -6.30 10.36
CA LYS A 522 -24.27 -5.79 11.53
C LYS A 522 -22.81 -5.49 11.17
N ALA A 523 -22.42 -4.23 11.27
CA ALA A 523 -21.03 -3.81 11.16
C ALA A 523 -20.19 -4.48 12.27
N ASN A 524 -19.02 -5.02 11.92
CA ASN A 524 -18.12 -5.69 12.88
C ASN A 524 -16.68 -5.26 12.63
N LYS A 525 -15.93 -5.08 13.72
CA LYS A 525 -14.50 -4.77 13.69
C LYS A 525 -13.69 -5.97 13.18
N PRO A 526 -12.82 -5.81 12.16
CA PRO A 526 -12.08 -6.93 11.58
C PRO A 526 -10.96 -7.43 12.50
N PRO A 527 -10.62 -8.74 12.45
CA PRO A 527 -9.42 -9.26 13.06
C PRO A 527 -8.19 -8.50 12.55
N THR A 528 -7.47 -7.85 13.46
CA THR A 528 -6.34 -6.98 13.12
C THR A 528 -5.10 -7.45 13.88
N VAL A 529 -4.11 -7.94 13.14
CA VAL A 529 -2.82 -8.37 13.70
C VAL A 529 -1.92 -7.15 13.86
N MET A 530 -1.36 -6.97 15.06
CA MET A 530 -0.44 -5.87 15.34
C MET A 530 0.96 -6.21 14.80
N PRO A 531 1.54 -5.39 13.90
CA PRO A 531 2.89 -5.61 13.39
C PRO A 531 3.89 -5.59 14.55
N GLN A 532 4.99 -6.35 14.43
CA GLN A 532 6.06 -6.37 15.42
C GLN A 532 7.24 -5.50 14.96
N PRO A 533 8.13 -5.07 15.87
CA PRO A 533 9.43 -4.54 15.48
C PRO A 533 10.20 -5.59 14.68
N ALA A 534 10.72 -5.21 13.50
CA ALA A 534 11.26 -6.16 12.51
C ALA A 534 12.31 -7.12 13.08
N MET A 535 13.14 -6.70 14.05
CA MET A 535 14.14 -7.53 14.73
C MET A 535 13.57 -8.82 15.32
N LYS A 536 12.36 -8.77 15.92
CA LYS A 536 11.67 -9.92 16.50
C LYS A 536 11.21 -10.94 15.45
N THR A 537 11.08 -10.51 14.20
CA THR A 537 10.77 -11.39 13.05
C THR A 537 12.06 -11.88 12.39
N ILE A 538 13.09 -11.03 12.28
CA ILE A 538 14.45 -11.38 11.82
C ILE A 538 15.03 -12.54 12.63
N GLU A 539 14.88 -12.54 13.96
CA GLU A 539 15.26 -13.67 14.84
C GLU A 539 14.65 -15.02 14.41
N LYS A 540 13.40 -15.01 13.91
CA LYS A 540 12.74 -16.22 13.40
C LYS A 540 13.31 -16.64 12.05
N CYS A 541 13.61 -15.67 11.18
CA CYS A 541 14.24 -15.88 9.87
C CYS A 541 15.64 -16.50 9.98
N HIS A 542 16.41 -16.16 11.03
CA HIS A 542 17.74 -16.71 11.27
C HIS A 542 17.79 -18.24 11.39
N ARG A 543 16.69 -18.87 11.83
CA ARG A 543 16.60 -20.34 11.95
C ARG A 543 16.75 -21.07 10.61
N CYS A 544 16.44 -20.40 9.49
CA CYS A 544 16.53 -20.96 8.13
C CYS A 544 17.60 -20.24 7.30
N HIS A 545 17.66 -18.91 7.40
CA HIS A 545 18.56 -18.09 6.58
C HIS A 545 19.93 -17.82 7.24
N GLY A 546 20.19 -18.34 8.44
CA GLY A 546 21.42 -18.12 9.19
C GLY A 546 21.46 -16.75 9.89
N ALA A 547 22.39 -16.57 10.83
CA ALA A 547 22.42 -15.44 11.77
C ALA A 547 22.56 -14.03 11.16
N LYS A 548 22.91 -13.95 9.87
CA LYS A 548 22.96 -12.71 9.08
C LYS A 548 22.20 -12.82 7.75
N GLY A 549 21.48 -13.91 7.50
CA GLY A 549 20.88 -14.17 6.18
C GLY A 549 21.87 -14.79 5.18
N GLU A 550 22.98 -15.38 5.62
CA GLU A 550 24.07 -15.89 4.78
C GLU A 550 23.89 -17.36 4.33
N SER A 551 22.74 -17.98 4.58
CA SER A 551 22.52 -19.44 4.40
C SER A 551 23.00 -19.98 3.04
N SER A 552 23.78 -21.05 3.14
CA SER A 552 24.24 -21.89 2.04
C SER A 552 23.40 -23.18 1.88
N THR A 553 22.41 -23.41 2.74
CA THR A 553 21.55 -24.61 2.75
C THR A 553 20.83 -24.78 1.42
N ALA A 554 20.85 -25.99 0.87
CA ALA A 554 20.17 -26.33 -0.38
C ALA A 554 18.70 -25.91 -0.37
N GLY A 555 18.28 -25.19 -1.41
CA GLY A 555 16.91 -24.70 -1.56
C GLY A 555 16.54 -23.45 -0.73
N LEU A 556 17.42 -22.97 0.16
CA LEU A 556 17.22 -21.72 0.90
C LEU A 556 18.06 -20.58 0.31
N PRO A 557 17.47 -19.38 0.09
CA PRO A 557 18.22 -18.24 -0.42
C PRO A 557 19.06 -17.55 0.65
N ARG A 558 20.25 -17.08 0.24
CA ARG A 558 20.96 -15.97 0.89
C ARG A 558 20.12 -14.69 0.79
N LEU A 559 19.92 -14.04 1.93
CA LEU A 559 19.29 -12.72 2.07
C LEU A 559 20.34 -11.61 2.27
N ALA A 560 21.48 -11.93 2.87
CA ALA A 560 22.56 -11.00 3.19
C ALA A 560 23.12 -10.28 1.95
N GLY A 561 22.99 -8.96 1.90
CA GLY A 561 23.45 -8.05 0.85
C GLY A 561 22.45 -7.85 -0.30
N GLN A 562 21.29 -8.51 -0.24
CA GLN A 562 20.30 -8.52 -1.31
C GLN A 562 19.52 -7.20 -1.40
N SER A 563 19.09 -6.80 -2.60
CA SER A 563 18.32 -5.57 -2.83
C SER A 563 17.05 -5.51 -1.96
N GLU A 564 16.85 -4.41 -1.23
CA GLU A 564 15.65 -4.19 -0.40
C GLU A 564 14.35 -4.34 -1.21
N ALA A 565 14.34 -3.81 -2.44
CA ALA A 565 13.21 -3.87 -3.34
C ALA A 565 12.86 -5.32 -3.73
N TYR A 566 13.88 -6.15 -3.98
CA TYR A 566 13.68 -7.58 -4.23
C TYR A 566 13.13 -8.29 -2.99
N LEU A 567 13.69 -8.04 -1.80
CA LEU A 567 13.28 -8.70 -0.57
C LEU A 567 11.81 -8.39 -0.22
N VAL A 568 11.39 -7.11 -0.29
CA VAL A 568 9.98 -6.72 -0.12
C VAL A 568 9.10 -7.35 -1.20
N GLY A 569 9.53 -7.31 -2.47
CA GLY A 569 8.78 -7.91 -3.59
C GLY A 569 8.63 -9.42 -3.47
N ALA A 570 9.63 -10.12 -2.94
CA ALA A 570 9.62 -11.56 -2.68
C ALA A 570 8.66 -11.91 -1.54
N MET A 571 8.72 -11.19 -0.42
CA MET A 571 7.80 -11.40 0.71
C MET A 571 6.35 -11.16 0.30
N LYS A 572 6.03 -10.03 -0.36
CA LYS A 572 4.69 -9.77 -0.94
C LYS A 572 4.24 -10.90 -1.87
N ALA A 573 5.14 -11.42 -2.70
CA ALA A 573 4.78 -12.49 -3.64
C ALA A 573 4.44 -13.83 -2.95
N TYR A 574 5.01 -14.14 -1.77
CA TYR A 574 4.55 -15.27 -0.96
C TYR A 574 3.16 -15.00 -0.36
N GLN A 575 2.90 -13.81 0.19
CA GLN A 575 1.58 -13.46 0.73
C GLN A 575 0.46 -13.56 -0.30
N ASP A 576 0.73 -13.07 -1.51
CA ASP A 576 -0.24 -13.05 -2.60
C ASP A 576 -0.40 -14.43 -3.26
N MET A 577 0.26 -15.49 -2.75
CA MET A 577 0.35 -16.83 -3.34
C MET A 577 0.93 -16.87 -4.77
N ARG A 578 1.61 -15.78 -5.18
CA ARG A 578 2.37 -15.65 -6.44
C ARG A 578 3.69 -16.40 -6.40
N ARG A 579 4.18 -16.77 -5.21
CA ARG A 579 5.20 -17.79 -4.98
C ARG A 579 4.63 -18.78 -3.98
N LYS A 580 4.61 -20.06 -4.35
CA LYS A 580 4.10 -21.14 -3.49
C LYS A 580 5.27 -21.85 -2.81
N SER A 581 5.24 -21.96 -1.48
CA SER A 581 6.15 -22.81 -0.70
C SER A 581 5.45 -23.26 0.57
N LYS A 582 5.63 -24.52 0.97
CA LYS A 582 5.01 -25.06 2.19
C LYS A 582 5.48 -24.30 3.43
N ASP A 583 6.77 -23.97 3.48
CA ASP A 583 7.41 -23.34 4.64
C ASP A 583 7.32 -21.80 4.58
N ALA A 584 7.39 -21.20 3.39
CA ALA A 584 7.35 -19.74 3.26
C ALA A 584 5.93 -19.14 3.43
N ASN A 585 4.87 -19.96 3.50
CA ASN A 585 3.52 -19.46 3.77
C ASN A 585 3.35 -18.85 5.18
N GLU A 586 4.28 -19.07 6.12
CA GLU A 586 4.32 -18.33 7.40
C GLU A 586 4.44 -16.80 7.20
N HIS A 587 4.98 -16.34 6.07
CA HIS A 587 5.15 -14.91 5.76
C HIS A 587 3.83 -14.21 5.35
N ALA A 588 2.73 -14.97 5.18
CA ALA A 588 1.42 -14.44 4.80
C ALA A 588 0.86 -13.38 5.78
N GLY A 589 1.33 -13.35 7.02
CA GLY A 589 0.90 -12.40 8.05
C GLY A 589 1.71 -11.10 8.16
N LEU A 590 2.83 -10.94 7.46
CA LEU A 590 3.73 -9.78 7.63
C LEU A 590 3.12 -8.45 7.14
N GLY A 591 3.25 -7.40 7.95
CA GLY A 591 3.00 -6.02 7.52
C GLY A 591 4.07 -5.51 6.55
N LEU A 592 3.75 -4.46 5.79
CA LEU A 592 4.67 -3.78 4.89
C LEU A 592 5.81 -3.08 5.64
N MET A 593 5.54 -2.54 6.83
CA MET A 593 6.53 -2.06 7.80
C MET A 593 7.50 -3.16 8.22
N GLU A 594 6.99 -4.36 8.53
CA GLU A 594 7.83 -5.52 8.90
C GLU A 594 8.70 -5.95 7.72
N MET A 595 8.11 -6.11 6.53
CA MET A 595 8.85 -6.44 5.31
C MET A 595 9.96 -5.44 5.01
N LYS A 596 9.68 -4.13 5.11
CA LYS A 596 10.69 -3.08 4.91
C LYS A 596 11.83 -3.18 5.92
N GLY A 597 11.51 -3.37 7.21
CA GLY A 597 12.53 -3.52 8.25
C GLY A 597 13.38 -4.77 8.09
N ILE A 598 12.78 -5.90 7.73
CA ILE A 598 13.48 -7.16 7.40
C ILE A 598 14.38 -6.96 6.19
N ALA A 599 13.87 -6.34 5.12
CA ALA A 599 14.62 -6.07 3.90
C ALA A 599 15.82 -5.15 4.14
N ALA A 600 15.62 -4.03 4.85
CA ALA A 600 16.67 -3.06 5.17
C ALA A 600 17.73 -3.61 6.15
N TYR A 601 17.38 -4.60 6.98
CA TYR A 601 18.37 -5.31 7.80
C TYR A 601 19.27 -6.21 6.94
N TYR A 602 18.67 -7.07 6.10
CA TYR A 602 19.44 -8.03 5.30
C TYR A 602 20.21 -7.39 4.15
N ALA A 603 19.71 -6.30 3.55
CA ALA A 603 20.43 -5.53 2.54
C ALA A 603 21.73 -4.87 3.05
N LYS A 604 21.90 -4.77 4.37
CA LYS A 604 23.08 -4.19 5.04
C LYS A 604 24.07 -5.23 5.60
N GLN A 605 23.76 -6.53 5.51
CA GLN A 605 24.67 -7.62 5.90
C GLN A 605 25.60 -7.99 4.74
#